data_AF-A0AAV6FVI2-F1
#
_entry.id   AF-A0AAV6FVI2-F1
#
_cell.length_a   1.000
_cell.length_b   1.000
_cell.length_c   1.000
_cell.angle_alpha   90.00
_cell.angle_beta   90.00
_cell.angle_gamma   90.00
#
_symmetry.space_group_name_H-M   'P 1'
#
loop_
_entity.id
_entity.type
_entity.pdbx_description
1 polymer ?
#
loop_
_entity_poly.entity_id
_entity_poly.type
_entity_poly.pdbx_seq_one_letter_code
_entity_poly.pdbx_strand_id
1 'polypeptide(L)'
;MRYHKSLLSGDTWTTNTSAGRWWTPLVSWTTPWRSRSRTLSLTAALSRPMGVSEPGHTPSHPARHGSASEQPLIVVANKCDVKKISELPEENQQIFQDLLSEGIPVIETSTLTEEGVMQVKTEACDKLLTFRVDSKMKGKKVHDVLNRLHLAVPNKRDNKIRPPFIPEGAALRKKAMEVDAPKRKLERDLELELGDDYILDLQKYWDLMNAEEKQDKIPEIWEGHNIADYIDPDIMKKLEDLEREEELRERAGEYESDSESEDEEMQEIRQLASQIREKRKLKILQSREKDTMGPRMPRTAKKVDRATLEKEMTGLGLDMEDKDESHYAEVARRSRSVAKKRKRDASEAPTSRTRSQSTSSRPPRDQSGLRDVKMVKKTKLMMKSSQKGMNQDGRKGESDRHIFSLKPKHLLAGKRKSGSTSRR
;
A
#
# COMPACT_ATOMS: atom_id res chain seq x y z
N MET A 1 19.80 -16.84 4.96
CA MET A 1 18.32 -16.81 4.98
C MET A 1 17.87 -16.43 3.57
N ARG A 2 17.68 -17.36 2.62
CA ARG A 2 16.74 -18.50 2.65
C ARG A 2 15.41 -18.08 3.25
N TYR A 3 14.59 -17.43 2.42
CA TYR A 3 13.15 -17.36 2.67
C TYR A 3 12.52 -18.59 2.01
N HIS A 4 12.01 -19.47 2.87
CA HIS A 4 11.13 -20.55 2.51
C HIS A 4 9.88 -19.97 1.85
N LYS A 5 9.68 -20.28 0.57
CA LYS A 5 8.38 -20.23 -0.09
C LYS A 5 7.59 -21.44 0.41
N SER A 6 6.76 -21.23 1.44
CA SER A 6 5.67 -22.15 1.77
C SER A 6 4.45 -21.72 0.97
N LEU A 7 4.05 -22.59 0.04
CA LEU A 7 2.78 -22.56 -0.67
C LEU A 7 1.63 -22.47 0.35
N LEU A 8 0.74 -21.50 0.17
CA LEU A 8 -0.66 -21.61 0.56
C LEU A 8 -1.50 -21.01 -0.55
N SER A 9 -2.13 -21.94 -1.27
CA SER A 9 -3.17 -21.77 -2.27
C SER A 9 -4.30 -20.90 -1.74
N GLY A 10 -4.69 -19.90 -2.53
CA GLY A 10 -5.99 -19.26 -2.38
C GLY A 10 -7.07 -20.25 -2.79
N ASP A 11 -8.04 -20.42 -1.91
CA ASP A 11 -9.25 -21.20 -2.15
C ASP A 11 -10.12 -20.45 -3.17
N THR A 12 -9.81 -20.67 -4.44
CA THR A 12 -10.74 -20.50 -5.53
C THR A 12 -11.83 -21.56 -5.37
N TRP A 13 -13.08 -21.11 -5.27
CA TRP A 13 -14.23 -21.98 -5.35
C TRP A 13 -14.21 -22.68 -6.70
N THR A 14 -13.80 -23.95 -6.68
CA THR A 14 -13.90 -24.87 -7.79
C THR A 14 -15.38 -25.12 -8.06
N THR A 15 -15.89 -24.47 -9.09
CA THR A 15 -17.06 -24.95 -9.80
C THR A 15 -16.77 -26.39 -10.21
N ASN A 16 -17.49 -27.32 -9.61
CA ASN A 16 -17.37 -28.74 -9.88
C ASN A 16 -17.82 -28.98 -11.34
N THR A 17 -16.87 -28.94 -12.26
CA THR A 17 -17.01 -29.37 -13.64
C THR A 17 -17.15 -30.89 -13.64
N SER A 18 -18.34 -31.40 -13.31
CA SER A 18 -18.69 -32.76 -13.65
C SER A 18 -18.85 -32.80 -15.16
N ALA A 19 -17.87 -33.41 -15.82
CA ALA A 19 -17.80 -33.72 -17.23
C ALA A 19 -19.18 -33.83 -17.88
N GLY A 20 -19.44 -32.94 -18.84
CA GLY A 20 -20.55 -33.07 -19.77
C GLY A 20 -20.50 -34.44 -20.42
N ARG A 21 -21.38 -35.35 -19.98
CA ARG A 21 -21.77 -36.48 -20.79
C ARG A 21 -22.64 -35.92 -21.90
N TRP A 22 -22.05 -35.91 -23.08
CA TRP A 22 -22.72 -35.71 -24.34
C TRP A 22 -24.02 -36.50 -24.31
N TRP A 23 -25.15 -35.81 -24.50
CA TRP A 23 -26.41 -36.46 -24.79
C TRP A 23 -26.26 -37.10 -26.16
N THR A 24 -25.92 -38.38 -26.19
CA THR A 24 -26.24 -39.23 -27.34
C THR A 24 -27.74 -39.51 -27.29
N PRO A 25 -28.55 -39.09 -28.27
CA PRO A 25 -29.91 -39.58 -28.38
C PRO A 25 -29.79 -41.06 -28.75
N LEU A 26 -30.04 -41.94 -27.79
CA LEU A 26 -30.10 -43.36 -28.06
C LEU A 26 -31.43 -43.64 -28.77
N VAL A 27 -31.42 -43.50 -30.10
CA VAL A 27 -32.46 -44.02 -30.98
C VAL A 27 -32.36 -45.55 -30.92
N SER A 28 -33.18 -46.19 -30.07
CA SER A 28 -33.23 -47.65 -30.01
C SER A 28 -34.21 -48.18 -31.06
N TRP A 29 -33.67 -48.66 -32.17
CA TRP A 29 -34.35 -49.68 -32.97
C TRP A 29 -34.15 -51.04 -32.29
N THR A 30 -35.24 -51.81 -32.24
CA THR A 30 -35.30 -53.27 -32.03
C THR A 30 -34.64 -53.86 -30.78
N THR A 31 -35.41 -54.04 -29.69
CA THR A 31 -35.50 -55.29 -28.89
C THR A 31 -36.51 -55.13 -27.72
N PRO A 32 -37.47 -56.04 -27.48
CA PRO A 32 -38.58 -55.79 -26.54
C PRO A 32 -38.24 -55.87 -25.04
N TRP A 33 -37.13 -56.51 -24.66
CA TRP A 33 -36.87 -56.89 -23.25
C TRP A 33 -36.13 -55.83 -22.42
N ARG A 34 -35.33 -54.95 -23.04
CA ARG A 34 -34.51 -53.96 -22.32
C ARG A 34 -35.21 -52.62 -22.08
N SER A 35 -36.32 -52.34 -22.77
CA SER A 35 -37.09 -51.09 -22.61
C SER A 35 -37.94 -51.11 -21.33
N ARG A 36 -38.53 -52.26 -20.98
CA ARG A 36 -39.39 -52.42 -19.79
C ARG A 36 -38.67 -52.16 -18.47
N SER A 37 -37.39 -52.52 -18.34
CA SER A 37 -36.64 -52.32 -17.09
C SER A 37 -36.25 -50.86 -16.83
N ARG A 38 -36.11 -50.04 -17.89
CA ARG A 38 -35.84 -48.60 -17.77
C ARG A 38 -37.08 -47.78 -17.42
N THR A 39 -38.24 -48.12 -17.99
CA THR A 39 -39.49 -47.41 -17.68
C THR A 39 -39.96 -47.64 -16.24
N LEU A 40 -39.66 -48.81 -15.68
CA LEU A 40 -40.02 -49.17 -14.30
C LEU A 40 -39.14 -48.52 -13.21
N SER A 41 -37.93 -48.03 -13.54
CA SER A 41 -36.94 -47.57 -12.54
C SER A 41 -36.73 -46.05 -12.49
N LEU A 42 -37.21 -45.31 -13.49
CA LEU A 42 -36.99 -43.87 -13.61
C LEU A 42 -38.23 -43.06 -13.21
N THR A 43 -38.07 -42.11 -12.29
CA THR A 43 -39.10 -41.09 -11.99
C THR A 43 -39.00 -39.92 -12.97
N ALA A 44 -39.42 -40.19 -14.22
CA ALA A 44 -39.43 -39.25 -15.34
C ALA A 44 -40.80 -39.23 -16.04
N ALA A 45 -41.07 -38.16 -16.79
CA ALA A 45 -42.21 -38.11 -17.70
C ALA A 45 -41.88 -39.00 -18.89
N LEU A 46 -42.82 -39.86 -19.23
CA LEU A 46 -42.63 -40.83 -20.30
C LEU A 46 -43.34 -40.29 -21.54
N SER A 47 -42.56 -39.84 -22.51
CA SER A 47 -43.07 -39.54 -23.85
C SER A 47 -43.05 -40.82 -24.68
N ARG A 48 -44.18 -41.15 -25.29
CA ARG A 48 -44.31 -42.34 -26.11
C ARG A 48 -44.54 -41.92 -27.57
N PRO A 49 -43.51 -42.03 -28.44
CA PRO A 49 -43.66 -41.68 -29.84
C PRO A 49 -44.48 -42.76 -30.56
N MET A 50 -45.55 -42.36 -31.23
CA MET A 50 -46.32 -43.16 -32.18
C MET A 50 -46.10 -42.60 -33.58
N GLY A 51 -45.68 -43.43 -34.53
CA GLY A 51 -45.55 -43.02 -35.92
C GLY A 51 -46.91 -43.01 -36.61
N VAL A 52 -47.23 -41.92 -37.30
CA VAL A 52 -48.51 -41.76 -38.04
C VAL A 52 -48.44 -42.35 -39.46
N SER A 53 -47.24 -42.65 -39.97
CA SER A 53 -47.00 -43.27 -41.27
C SER A 53 -46.51 -44.73 -41.15
N GLU A 54 -46.86 -45.57 -42.13
CA GLU A 54 -46.38 -46.95 -42.22
C GLU A 54 -44.86 -47.00 -42.41
N PRO A 55 -44.13 -47.40 -41.36
CA PRO A 55 -43.33 -48.61 -41.51
C PRO A 55 -43.40 -49.48 -40.24
N GLY A 56 -44.01 -50.65 -40.37
CA GLY A 56 -43.74 -51.81 -39.50
C GLY A 56 -44.88 -52.34 -38.63
N HIS A 57 -45.82 -51.52 -38.15
CA HIS A 57 -46.97 -51.93 -37.32
C HIS A 57 -48.21 -51.08 -37.65
N THR A 58 -49.37 -51.71 -37.84
CA THR A 58 -50.66 -51.02 -38.00
C THR A 58 -51.09 -50.37 -36.67
N PRO A 59 -51.84 -49.24 -36.69
CA PRO A 59 -52.32 -48.58 -35.47
C PRO A 59 -53.27 -49.45 -34.60
N SER A 60 -53.74 -50.57 -35.15
CA SER A 60 -54.76 -51.47 -34.57
C SER A 60 -54.29 -52.34 -33.39
N HIS A 61 -53.05 -52.22 -32.92
CA HIS A 61 -52.60 -52.93 -31.72
C HIS A 61 -52.67 -52.02 -30.48
N PRO A 62 -53.71 -52.14 -29.64
CA PRO A 62 -53.83 -51.32 -28.44
C PRO A 62 -52.68 -51.63 -27.48
N ALA A 63 -51.92 -50.59 -27.14
CA ALA A 63 -50.81 -50.67 -26.21
C ALA A 63 -51.35 -51.02 -24.81
N ARG A 64 -51.13 -52.27 -24.34
CA ARG A 64 -51.50 -52.69 -22.97
C ARG A 64 -50.94 -51.71 -21.91
N HIS A 65 -51.82 -51.08 -21.14
CA HIS A 65 -51.56 -50.01 -20.14
C HIS A 65 -50.93 -50.47 -18.81
N GLY A 66 -50.41 -51.70 -18.71
CA GLY A 66 -50.18 -52.36 -17.41
C GLY A 66 -49.00 -51.90 -16.54
N SER A 67 -48.27 -50.81 -16.84
CA SER A 67 -47.01 -50.51 -16.11
C SER A 67 -46.68 -49.05 -15.77
N ALA A 68 -47.64 -48.11 -15.88
CA ALA A 68 -47.35 -46.67 -15.76
C ALA A 68 -48.24 -45.93 -14.73
N SER A 69 -48.64 -46.59 -13.64
CA SER A 69 -49.66 -46.06 -12.71
C SER A 69 -49.27 -44.80 -11.93
N GLU A 70 -47.97 -44.43 -11.85
CA GLU A 70 -47.49 -43.30 -11.04
C GLU A 70 -46.67 -42.26 -11.82
N GLN A 71 -46.61 -42.33 -13.17
CA GLN A 71 -45.80 -41.42 -13.98
C GLN A 71 -46.67 -40.59 -14.94
N PRO A 72 -46.40 -39.28 -15.11
CA PRO A 72 -47.09 -38.49 -16.12
C PRO A 72 -46.71 -38.99 -17.53
N LEU A 73 -47.73 -39.33 -18.31
CA LEU A 73 -47.59 -39.86 -19.67
C LEU A 73 -48.04 -38.82 -20.69
N ILE A 74 -47.29 -38.70 -21.79
CA ILE A 74 -47.68 -37.92 -22.96
C ILE A 74 -47.48 -38.79 -24.20
N VAL A 75 -48.49 -38.84 -25.06
CA VAL A 75 -48.40 -39.54 -26.34
C VAL A 75 -48.04 -38.52 -27.40
N VAL A 76 -46.99 -38.84 -28.16
CA VAL A 76 -46.44 -37.95 -29.17
C VAL A 76 -46.65 -38.60 -30.53
N ALA A 77 -47.49 -38.01 -31.38
CA ALA A 77 -47.63 -38.42 -32.77
C ALA A 77 -46.47 -37.81 -33.56
N ASN A 78 -45.58 -38.65 -34.09
CA ASN A 78 -44.42 -38.20 -34.86
C ASN A 78 -44.66 -38.42 -36.36
N LYS A 79 -44.09 -37.54 -37.18
CA LYS A 79 -44.22 -37.46 -38.64
C LYS A 79 -45.56 -36.92 -39.16
N CYS A 80 -46.06 -35.86 -38.52
CA CYS A 80 -47.27 -35.16 -38.95
C CYS A 80 -47.10 -34.39 -40.29
N ASP A 81 -45.88 -34.26 -40.78
CA ASP A 81 -45.53 -33.75 -42.12
C ASP A 81 -46.03 -34.65 -43.26
N VAL A 82 -46.14 -35.97 -43.01
CA VAL A 82 -46.58 -36.94 -44.02
C VAL A 82 -48.09 -37.17 -43.97
N LYS A 83 -48.67 -37.27 -42.76
CA LYS A 83 -50.11 -37.40 -42.51
C LYS A 83 -50.47 -36.77 -41.17
N LYS A 84 -51.48 -35.92 -41.15
CA LYS A 84 -52.00 -35.31 -39.92
C LYS A 84 -53.00 -36.23 -39.22
N ILE A 85 -53.24 -36.04 -37.92
CA ILE A 85 -54.21 -36.85 -37.16
C ILE A 85 -55.62 -36.67 -37.74
N SER A 86 -55.94 -35.49 -38.30
CA SER A 86 -57.22 -35.22 -38.97
C SER A 86 -57.45 -36.02 -40.26
N GLU A 87 -56.40 -36.55 -40.89
CA GLU A 87 -56.46 -37.28 -42.17
C GLU A 87 -56.47 -38.80 -41.99
N LEU A 88 -56.46 -39.28 -40.73
CA LEU A 88 -56.55 -40.70 -40.38
C LEU A 88 -57.98 -41.23 -40.48
N PRO A 89 -58.19 -42.54 -40.71
CA PRO A 89 -59.53 -43.14 -40.72
C PRO A 89 -60.20 -43.02 -39.34
N GLU A 90 -61.53 -42.92 -39.32
CA GLU A 90 -62.35 -42.64 -38.13
C GLU A 90 -62.10 -43.63 -36.98
N GLU A 91 -61.84 -44.90 -37.29
CA GLU A 91 -61.47 -45.94 -36.31
C GLU A 91 -60.19 -45.58 -35.53
N ASN A 92 -59.18 -45.03 -36.20
CA ASN A 92 -57.92 -44.65 -35.56
C ASN A 92 -58.05 -43.33 -34.80
N GLN A 93 -58.93 -42.43 -35.25
CA GLN A 93 -59.23 -41.19 -34.53
C GLN A 93 -59.93 -41.49 -33.20
N GLN A 94 -60.82 -42.49 -33.16
CA GLN A 94 -61.48 -42.95 -31.94
C GLN A 94 -60.46 -43.44 -30.89
N ILE A 95 -59.40 -44.15 -31.31
CA ILE A 95 -58.32 -44.59 -30.40
C ILE A 95 -57.62 -43.39 -29.73
N PHE A 96 -57.38 -42.30 -30.47
CA PHE A 96 -56.78 -41.10 -29.89
C PHE A 96 -57.77 -40.34 -28.99
N GLN A 97 -59.06 -40.35 -29.31
CA GLN A 97 -60.11 -39.77 -28.46
C GLN A 97 -60.28 -40.55 -27.15
N ASP A 98 -60.18 -41.88 -27.19
CA ASP A 98 -60.19 -42.73 -26.00
C ASP A 98 -59.00 -42.42 -25.09
N LEU A 99 -57.79 -42.27 -25.65
CA LEU A 99 -56.59 -41.87 -24.90
C LEU A 99 -56.71 -40.46 -24.29
N LEU A 100 -57.35 -39.53 -25.00
CA LEU A 100 -57.65 -38.20 -24.48
C LEU A 100 -58.68 -38.26 -23.34
N SER A 101 -59.66 -39.17 -23.41
CA SER A 101 -60.67 -39.37 -22.37
C SER A 101 -60.06 -39.93 -21.06
N GLU A 102 -58.99 -40.72 -21.17
CA GLU A 102 -58.18 -41.19 -20.04
C GLU A 102 -57.26 -40.10 -19.44
N GLY A 103 -57.26 -38.89 -20.02
CA GLY A 103 -56.48 -37.74 -19.54
C GLY A 103 -55.03 -37.70 -20.05
N ILE A 104 -54.68 -38.50 -21.06
CA ILE A 104 -53.35 -38.54 -21.68
C ILE A 104 -53.37 -37.64 -22.93
N PRO A 105 -52.60 -36.53 -22.97
CA PRO A 105 -52.59 -35.62 -24.10
C PRO A 105 -51.87 -36.28 -25.29
N VAL A 106 -52.41 -36.04 -26.48
CA VAL A 106 -51.83 -36.45 -27.75
C VAL A 106 -51.39 -35.19 -28.48
N ILE A 107 -50.10 -35.07 -28.76
CA ILE A 107 -49.53 -33.89 -29.42
C ILE A 107 -48.88 -34.32 -30.73
N GLU A 108 -49.21 -33.60 -31.81
CA GLU A 108 -48.58 -33.73 -33.11
C GLU A 108 -47.17 -33.13 -33.10
N THR A 109 -46.21 -33.86 -33.65
CA THR A 109 -44.83 -33.39 -33.80
C THR A 109 -44.25 -33.79 -35.15
N SER A 110 -43.44 -32.89 -35.68
CA SER A 110 -42.64 -33.15 -36.86
C SER A 110 -41.21 -32.71 -36.62
N THR A 111 -40.26 -33.61 -36.83
CA THR A 111 -38.83 -33.29 -36.77
C THR A 111 -38.32 -32.64 -38.06
N LEU A 112 -39.15 -32.58 -39.11
CA LEU A 112 -38.80 -31.97 -40.39
C LEU A 112 -39.24 -30.51 -40.48
N THR A 113 -40.45 -30.20 -40.01
CA THR A 113 -41.00 -28.83 -39.99
C THR A 113 -40.75 -28.10 -38.67
N GLU A 114 -40.15 -28.77 -37.68
CA GLU A 114 -39.95 -28.30 -36.30
C GLU A 114 -41.25 -27.94 -35.56
N GLU A 115 -42.41 -28.26 -36.14
CA GLU A 115 -43.73 -28.02 -35.56
C GLU A 115 -43.98 -28.97 -34.38
N GLY A 116 -44.52 -28.44 -33.30
CA GLY A 116 -44.91 -29.20 -32.10
C GLY A 116 -43.76 -29.64 -31.19
N VAL A 117 -42.50 -29.56 -31.63
CA VAL A 117 -41.34 -30.02 -30.82
C VAL A 117 -41.20 -29.24 -29.50
N MET A 118 -41.36 -27.91 -29.56
CA MET A 118 -41.32 -27.06 -28.37
C MET A 118 -42.58 -27.21 -27.49
N GLN A 119 -43.73 -27.51 -28.10
CA GLN A 119 -44.99 -27.73 -27.38
C GLN A 119 -44.92 -29.03 -26.55
N VAL A 120 -44.47 -30.14 -27.15
CA VAL A 120 -44.25 -31.39 -26.39
C VAL A 120 -43.25 -31.20 -25.25
N LYS A 121 -42.18 -30.44 -25.49
CA LYS A 121 -41.18 -30.17 -24.44
C LYS A 121 -41.80 -29.40 -23.27
N THR A 122 -42.53 -28.32 -23.54
CA THR A 122 -43.16 -27.49 -22.49
C THR A 122 -44.21 -28.29 -21.73
N GLU A 123 -45.13 -28.97 -22.42
CA GLU A 123 -46.17 -29.77 -21.78
C GLU A 123 -45.62 -30.96 -20.98
N ALA A 124 -44.59 -31.65 -21.47
CA ALA A 124 -43.94 -32.73 -20.73
C ALA A 124 -43.22 -32.22 -19.46
N CYS A 125 -42.53 -31.08 -19.57
CA CYS A 125 -41.88 -30.46 -18.42
C CYS A 125 -42.89 -29.97 -17.38
N ASP A 126 -43.96 -29.31 -17.80
CA ASP A 126 -44.97 -28.76 -16.90
C ASP A 126 -45.75 -29.86 -16.17
N LYS A 127 -46.18 -30.93 -16.87
CA LYS A 127 -46.84 -32.08 -16.24
C LYS A 127 -45.94 -32.83 -15.26
N LEU A 128 -44.65 -32.88 -15.55
CA LEU A 128 -43.67 -33.43 -14.62
C LEU A 128 -43.45 -32.51 -13.41
N LEU A 129 -43.44 -31.20 -13.62
CA LEU A 129 -43.30 -30.22 -12.55
C LEU A 129 -44.50 -30.26 -11.61
N THR A 130 -45.74 -30.33 -12.12
CA THR A 130 -46.94 -30.45 -11.28
C THR A 130 -46.87 -31.70 -10.41
N PHE A 131 -46.58 -32.86 -11.00
CA PHE A 131 -46.46 -34.12 -10.27
C PHE A 131 -45.34 -34.09 -9.20
N ARG A 132 -44.19 -33.49 -9.54
CA ARG A 132 -43.07 -33.33 -8.60
C ARG A 132 -43.38 -32.32 -7.49
N VAL A 133 -44.07 -31.23 -7.80
CA VAL A 133 -44.51 -30.24 -6.81
C VAL A 133 -45.51 -30.87 -5.85
N ASP A 134 -46.50 -31.62 -6.33
CA ASP A 134 -47.46 -32.33 -5.48
C ASP A 134 -46.77 -33.33 -4.55
N SER A 135 -45.79 -34.08 -5.08
CA SER A 135 -44.97 -34.99 -4.29
C SER A 135 -44.12 -34.25 -3.24
N LYS A 136 -43.64 -33.04 -3.56
CA LYS A 136 -42.91 -32.18 -2.62
C LYS A 136 -43.83 -31.58 -1.56
N MET A 137 -45.04 -31.14 -1.94
CA MET A 137 -46.07 -30.59 -1.05
C MET A 137 -46.59 -31.63 -0.06
N LYS A 138 -46.70 -32.90 -0.46
CA LYS A 138 -46.96 -34.03 0.46
C LYS A 138 -45.81 -34.27 1.45
N GLY A 139 -44.60 -33.80 1.14
CA GLY A 139 -43.43 -33.89 2.01
C GLY A 139 -43.23 -32.67 2.91
N LYS A 140 -42.54 -32.85 4.04
CA LYS A 140 -42.28 -31.76 5.01
C LYS A 140 -41.22 -30.74 4.56
N LYS A 141 -40.46 -31.03 3.50
CA LYS A 141 -39.35 -30.20 2.99
C LYS A 141 -39.80 -28.87 2.37
N VAL A 142 -41.10 -28.68 2.13
CA VAL A 142 -41.64 -27.41 1.63
C VAL A 142 -41.53 -26.32 2.69
N HIS A 143 -41.67 -26.65 3.98
CA HIS A 143 -41.61 -25.66 5.05
C HIS A 143 -40.25 -24.93 5.13
N ASP A 144 -39.15 -25.63 4.83
CA ASP A 144 -37.80 -25.06 4.84
C ASP A 144 -37.60 -24.00 3.73
N VAL A 145 -38.37 -24.08 2.64
CA VAL A 145 -38.27 -23.17 1.48
C VAL A 145 -39.35 -22.11 1.45
N LEU A 146 -40.37 -22.17 2.32
CA LEU A 146 -41.49 -21.22 2.35
C LEU A 146 -41.04 -19.75 2.42
N ASN A 147 -39.97 -19.46 3.17
CA ASN A 147 -39.41 -18.12 3.28
C ASN A 147 -38.92 -17.55 1.94
N ARG A 148 -38.56 -18.40 0.97
CA ARG A 148 -38.13 -17.97 -0.38
C ARG A 148 -39.31 -17.79 -1.33
N LEU A 149 -40.41 -18.51 -1.10
CA LEU A 149 -41.63 -18.39 -1.90
C LEU A 149 -42.51 -17.21 -1.45
N HIS A 150 -42.38 -16.80 -0.19
CA HIS A 150 -43.16 -15.70 0.37
C HIS A 150 -42.73 -14.34 -0.20
N LEU A 151 -43.55 -13.78 -1.10
CA LEU A 151 -43.41 -12.40 -1.57
C LEU A 151 -44.07 -11.45 -0.55
N ALA A 152 -43.26 -10.67 0.15
CA ALA A 152 -43.77 -9.70 1.13
C ALA A 152 -44.47 -8.53 0.43
N VAL A 153 -45.76 -8.34 0.73
CA VAL A 153 -46.54 -7.19 0.26
C VAL A 153 -46.44 -6.08 1.31
N PRO A 154 -45.94 -4.88 0.95
CA PRO A 154 -45.77 -3.80 1.90
C PRO A 154 -47.12 -3.25 2.37
N ASN A 155 -47.33 -3.20 3.69
CA ASN A 155 -48.50 -2.55 4.27
C ASN A 155 -48.39 -1.03 4.12
N LYS A 156 -49.49 -0.36 3.76
CA LYS A 156 -49.53 1.11 3.64
C LYS A 156 -49.33 1.74 5.01
N ARG A 157 -48.16 2.38 5.21
CA ARG A 157 -47.80 3.07 6.46
C ARG A 157 -48.15 4.56 6.44
N ASP A 158 -47.82 5.25 5.33
CA ASP A 158 -47.94 6.69 5.17
C ASP A 158 -48.68 7.03 3.86
N ASN A 159 -49.28 8.23 3.74
CA ASN A 159 -49.91 8.73 2.50
C ASN A 159 -48.91 9.37 1.51
N LYS A 160 -47.60 9.15 1.68
CA LYS A 160 -46.55 9.70 0.79
C LYS A 160 -46.31 8.76 -0.39
N ILE A 161 -46.52 9.25 -1.61
CA ILE A 161 -46.23 8.50 -2.84
C ILE A 161 -44.71 8.46 -3.04
N ARG A 162 -44.15 7.26 -3.23
CA ARG A 162 -42.71 7.05 -3.50
C ARG A 162 -42.56 6.46 -4.91
N PRO A 163 -42.69 7.27 -5.96
CA PRO A 163 -42.60 6.78 -7.32
C PRO A 163 -41.17 6.34 -7.64
N PRO A 164 -40.97 5.37 -8.54
CA PRO A 164 -39.65 5.06 -9.07
C PRO A 164 -39.15 6.25 -9.91
N PHE A 165 -37.92 6.71 -9.66
CA PHE A 165 -37.30 7.79 -10.44
C PHE A 165 -36.50 7.20 -11.61
N ILE A 166 -37.19 6.98 -12.74
CA ILE A 166 -36.56 6.52 -13.98
C ILE A 166 -36.40 7.73 -14.92
N PRO A 167 -35.17 8.15 -15.25
CA PRO A 167 -34.97 9.29 -16.14
C PRO A 167 -35.41 8.95 -17.56
N GLU A 168 -35.94 9.95 -18.28
CA GLU A 168 -36.47 9.78 -19.64
C GLU A 168 -35.44 9.20 -20.62
N GLY A 169 -34.18 9.60 -20.49
CA GLY A 169 -33.08 9.08 -21.32
C GLY A 169 -32.87 7.57 -21.19
N ALA A 170 -33.13 6.98 -20.03
CA ALA A 170 -33.06 5.52 -19.85
C ALA A 170 -34.28 4.82 -20.48
N ALA A 171 -35.47 5.41 -20.37
CA ALA A 171 -36.69 4.89 -20.97
C ALA A 171 -36.63 4.91 -22.51
N LEU A 172 -36.09 5.97 -23.09
CA LEU A 172 -35.88 6.10 -24.55
C LEU A 172 -34.82 5.13 -25.08
N ARG A 173 -33.71 4.94 -24.36
CA ARG A 173 -32.66 3.97 -24.73
C ARG A 173 -33.18 2.54 -24.83
N LYS A 174 -34.09 2.13 -23.95
CA LYS A 174 -34.71 0.80 -24.01
C LYS A 174 -35.56 0.61 -25.27
N LYS A 175 -36.20 1.68 -25.75
CA LYS A 175 -37.00 1.65 -26.99
C LYS A 175 -36.13 1.69 -28.24
N ALA A 176 -34.98 2.37 -28.18
CA ALA A 176 -34.05 2.55 -29.29
C ALA A 176 -33.03 1.41 -29.49
N MET A 177 -33.25 0.21 -28.91
CA MET A 177 -32.45 -0.99 -29.24
C MET A 177 -32.83 -1.56 -30.63
N GLU A 178 -33.01 -0.68 -31.62
CA GLU A 178 -33.08 -1.02 -33.04
C GLU A 178 -31.65 -1.13 -33.59
N VAL A 179 -31.44 -2.16 -34.41
CA VAL A 179 -30.18 -2.89 -34.58
C VAL A 179 -29.09 -2.13 -35.38
N ASP A 180 -29.36 -0.90 -35.83
CA ASP A 180 -28.54 -0.21 -36.82
C ASP A 180 -27.77 1.03 -36.33
N ALA A 181 -27.87 1.39 -35.05
CA ALA A 181 -27.08 2.51 -34.53
C ALA A 181 -25.61 2.10 -34.30
N PRO A 182 -24.62 2.93 -34.72
CA PRO A 182 -23.22 2.65 -34.44
C PRO A 182 -22.99 2.57 -32.93
N LYS A 183 -22.36 1.48 -32.49
CA LYS A 183 -22.06 1.27 -31.07
C LYS A 183 -21.16 2.41 -30.57
N ARG A 184 -21.57 3.05 -29.47
CA ARG A 184 -20.74 4.05 -28.80
C ARG A 184 -19.43 3.39 -28.36
N LYS A 185 -18.29 3.97 -28.73
CA LYS A 185 -16.98 3.53 -28.25
C LYS A 185 -16.96 3.57 -26.72
N LEU A 186 -16.58 2.46 -26.11
CA LEU A 186 -16.36 2.35 -24.68
C LEU A 186 -14.89 2.68 -24.37
N GLU A 187 -14.60 2.96 -23.11
CA GLU A 187 -13.21 3.24 -22.70
C GLU A 187 -12.29 2.05 -22.97
N ARG A 188 -12.82 0.82 -22.87
CA ARG A 188 -12.11 -0.40 -23.24
C ARG A 188 -11.74 -0.46 -24.72
N ASP A 189 -12.58 0.10 -25.59
CA ASP A 189 -12.27 0.13 -27.03
C ASP A 189 -11.15 1.14 -27.30
N LEU A 190 -11.15 2.28 -26.59
CA LEU A 190 -10.07 3.28 -26.65
C LEU A 190 -8.75 2.74 -26.10
N GLU A 191 -8.79 1.99 -24.99
CA GLU A 191 -7.64 1.30 -24.41
C GLU A 191 -7.02 0.31 -25.42
N LEU A 192 -7.84 -0.48 -26.11
CA LEU A 192 -7.37 -1.42 -27.13
C LEU A 192 -6.81 -0.73 -28.39
N GLU A 193 -7.37 0.42 -28.79
CA GLU A 193 -6.89 1.21 -29.93
C GLU A 193 -5.53 1.88 -29.66
N LEU A 194 -5.33 2.39 -28.44
CA LEU A 194 -4.12 3.13 -28.05
C LEU A 194 -3.02 2.22 -27.46
N GLY A 195 -3.38 1.06 -26.91
CA GLY A 195 -2.43 0.07 -26.39
C GLY A 195 -1.57 0.65 -25.26
N ASP A 196 -0.25 0.63 -25.47
CA ASP A 196 0.74 1.08 -24.47
C ASP A 196 0.75 2.61 -24.27
N ASP A 197 0.27 3.39 -25.25
CA ASP A 197 0.20 4.86 -25.16
C ASP A 197 -1.05 5.35 -24.39
N TYR A 198 -1.90 4.43 -23.94
CA TYR A 198 -3.12 4.77 -23.24
C TYR A 198 -2.86 5.23 -21.80
N ILE A 199 -3.31 6.45 -21.49
CA ILE A 199 -3.37 7.00 -20.13
C ILE A 199 -4.82 7.36 -19.84
N LEU A 200 -5.38 6.80 -18.76
CA LEU A 200 -6.73 7.12 -18.30
C LEU A 200 -6.74 8.54 -17.72
N ASP A 201 -7.27 9.49 -18.49
CA ASP A 201 -7.54 10.86 -18.04
C ASP A 201 -8.92 10.95 -17.38
N LEU A 202 -8.94 11.22 -16.07
CA LEU A 202 -10.17 11.39 -15.30
C LEU A 202 -10.81 12.77 -15.51
N GLN A 203 -10.02 13.79 -15.84
CA GLN A 203 -10.48 15.18 -15.98
C GLN A 203 -11.30 15.40 -17.25
N LYS A 204 -11.04 14.60 -18.29
CA LYS A 204 -11.78 14.60 -19.58
C LYS A 204 -13.32 14.54 -19.41
N TYR A 205 -13.79 13.82 -18.39
CA TYR A 205 -15.22 13.57 -18.17
C TYR A 205 -15.89 14.54 -17.20
N TRP A 206 -15.18 15.60 -16.78
CA TRP A 206 -15.77 16.62 -15.92
C TRP A 206 -16.60 17.62 -16.72
N ASP A 207 -17.76 17.98 -16.18
CA ASP A 207 -18.64 18.99 -16.76
C ASP A 207 -18.44 20.31 -15.99
N LEU A 208 -17.60 21.18 -16.55
CA LEU A 208 -17.30 22.52 -16.03
C LEU A 208 -18.05 23.59 -16.82
N MET A 209 -18.13 24.81 -16.26
CA MET A 209 -18.75 25.96 -16.93
C MET A 209 -18.03 26.30 -18.25
N ASN A 210 -16.70 26.34 -18.19
CA ASN A 210 -15.82 26.52 -19.34
C ASN A 210 -15.11 25.21 -19.65
N ALA A 211 -15.13 24.77 -20.91
CA ALA A 211 -14.52 23.50 -21.30
C ALA A 211 -12.98 23.55 -21.36
N GLU A 212 -12.41 24.74 -21.50
CA GLU A 212 -10.96 24.97 -21.61
C GLU A 212 -10.25 24.68 -20.28
N GLU A 213 -10.91 24.98 -19.16
CA GLU A 213 -10.36 24.86 -17.79
C GLU A 213 -10.31 23.40 -17.29
N LYS A 214 -10.80 22.43 -18.07
CA LYS A 214 -10.87 21.01 -17.64
C LYS A 214 -9.50 20.42 -17.29
N GLN A 215 -8.45 20.87 -17.98
CA GLN A 215 -7.09 20.34 -17.84
C GLN A 215 -6.20 21.23 -16.96
N ASP A 216 -6.78 22.25 -16.32
CA ASP A 216 -6.01 23.15 -15.47
C ASP A 216 -5.58 22.45 -14.18
N LYS A 217 -4.35 22.77 -13.74
CA LYS A 217 -3.78 22.20 -12.52
C LYS A 217 -4.25 23.00 -11.31
N ILE A 218 -5.05 22.37 -10.45
CA ILE A 218 -5.51 22.97 -9.20
C ILE A 218 -4.35 23.00 -8.21
N PRO A 219 -3.91 24.19 -7.73
CA PRO A 219 -2.94 24.27 -6.65
C PRO A 219 -3.59 23.82 -5.33
N GLU A 220 -2.95 22.89 -4.62
CA GLU A 220 -3.49 22.33 -3.38
C GLU A 220 -2.95 23.03 -2.12
N ILE A 221 -1.67 23.41 -2.12
CA ILE A 221 -0.95 23.92 -0.94
C ILE A 221 -0.19 25.20 -1.31
N TRP A 222 -0.29 26.20 -0.43
CA TRP A 222 0.46 27.46 -0.50
C TRP A 222 1.07 27.78 0.87
N GLU A 223 2.39 27.93 0.94
CA GLU A 223 3.14 28.31 2.16
C GLU A 223 2.70 27.56 3.45
N GLY A 224 2.42 26.26 3.32
CA GLY A 224 2.01 25.40 4.44
C GLY A 224 0.51 25.42 4.77
N HIS A 225 -0.30 26.16 4.01
CA HIS A 225 -1.76 26.21 4.13
C HIS A 225 -2.42 25.53 2.93
N ASN A 226 -3.58 24.91 3.15
CA ASN A 226 -4.34 24.27 2.08
C ASN A 226 -5.25 25.29 1.40
N ILE A 227 -5.25 25.33 0.08
CA ILE A 227 -6.08 26.28 -0.69
C ILE A 227 -7.56 25.90 -0.62
N ALA A 228 -7.88 24.61 -0.52
CA ALA A 228 -9.26 24.11 -0.41
C ALA A 228 -10.04 24.72 0.77
N ASP A 229 -9.35 25.08 1.86
CA ASP A 229 -9.95 25.68 3.05
C ASP A 229 -10.42 27.13 2.81
N TYR A 230 -9.91 27.79 1.75
CA TYR A 230 -10.19 29.18 1.40
C TYR A 230 -11.11 29.32 0.16
N ILE A 231 -11.66 28.23 -0.38
CA ILE A 231 -12.58 28.27 -1.53
C ILE A 231 -13.98 28.64 -1.02
N ASP A 232 -14.36 29.90 -1.20
CA ASP A 232 -15.68 30.44 -0.85
C ASP A 232 -16.17 31.39 -1.96
N PRO A 233 -17.44 31.28 -2.43
CA PRO A 233 -17.99 32.22 -3.42
C PRO A 233 -17.94 33.69 -2.98
N ASP A 234 -17.96 33.99 -1.68
CA ASP A 234 -17.97 35.36 -1.12
C ASP A 234 -16.60 35.81 -0.57
N ILE A 235 -15.49 35.15 -0.94
CA ILE A 235 -14.15 35.43 -0.39
C ILE A 235 -13.71 36.90 -0.59
N MET A 236 -14.02 37.50 -1.74
CA MET A 236 -13.62 38.88 -2.05
C MET A 236 -14.31 39.90 -1.13
N LYS A 237 -15.58 39.69 -0.77
CA LYS A 237 -16.29 40.58 0.16
C LYS A 237 -15.70 40.51 1.56
N LYS A 238 -15.36 39.29 2.02
CA LYS A 238 -14.69 39.07 3.31
C LYS A 238 -13.32 39.73 3.36
N LEU A 239 -12.59 39.70 2.25
CA LEU A 239 -11.30 40.39 2.13
C LEU A 239 -11.46 41.91 2.22
N GLU A 240 -12.43 42.49 1.50
CA GLU A 240 -12.73 43.93 1.58
C GLU A 240 -13.16 44.39 2.98
N ASP A 241 -13.91 43.55 3.73
CA ASP A 241 -14.26 43.82 5.12
C ASP A 241 -13.02 43.83 6.03
N LEU A 242 -12.08 42.89 5.81
CA LEU A 242 -10.85 42.74 6.59
C LEU A 242 -9.88 43.89 6.30
N GLU A 243 -9.69 44.26 5.03
CA GLU A 243 -8.86 45.41 4.63
C GLU A 243 -9.38 46.72 5.27
N ARG A 244 -10.70 46.94 5.29
CA ARG A 244 -11.30 48.09 5.99
C ARG A 244 -11.04 48.05 7.50
N GLU A 245 -11.02 46.88 8.11
CA GLU A 245 -10.68 46.74 9.52
C GLU A 245 -9.20 47.02 9.79
N GLU A 246 -8.29 46.54 8.93
CA GLU A 246 -6.86 46.83 9.03
C GLU A 246 -6.55 48.31 8.86
N GLU A 247 -7.18 49.01 7.89
CA GLU A 247 -7.04 50.46 7.74
C GLU A 247 -7.46 51.23 9.00
N LEU A 248 -8.51 50.78 9.69
CA LEU A 248 -8.94 51.37 10.96
C LEU A 248 -7.92 51.11 12.08
N ARG A 249 -7.32 49.91 12.14
CA ARG A 249 -6.27 49.56 13.12
C ARG A 249 -4.97 50.32 12.88
N GLU A 250 -4.57 50.47 11.62
CA GLU A 250 -3.41 51.30 11.24
C GLU A 250 -3.64 52.76 11.61
N ARG A 251 -4.82 53.32 11.31
CA ARG A 251 -5.16 54.69 11.70
C ARG A 251 -5.20 54.89 13.22
N ALA A 252 -5.51 53.83 13.97
CA ALA A 252 -5.45 53.84 15.43
C ALA A 252 -4.01 53.75 15.98
N GLY A 253 -3.01 53.51 15.12
CA GLY A 253 -1.59 53.45 15.50
C GLY A 253 -1.17 52.12 16.14
N GLU A 254 -1.95 51.04 16.00
CA GLU A 254 -1.67 49.72 16.63
C GLU A 254 -0.29 49.15 16.24
N TYR A 255 0.18 49.46 15.03
CA TYR A 255 1.46 48.97 14.49
C TYR A 255 2.61 49.98 14.61
N GLU A 256 2.38 51.16 15.19
CA GLU A 256 3.47 52.09 15.52
C GLU A 256 4.24 51.52 16.72
N SER A 257 5.31 50.79 16.44
CA SER A 257 6.26 50.37 17.47
C SER A 257 7.06 51.60 17.93
N ASP A 258 6.51 52.30 18.91
CA ASP A 258 7.14 53.49 19.50
C ASP A 258 8.44 53.08 20.20
N SER A 259 9.56 53.19 19.48
CA SER A 259 10.89 53.04 20.04
C SER A 259 11.26 54.37 20.69
N GLU A 260 10.79 54.55 21.91
CA GLU A 260 11.15 55.70 22.74
C GLU A 260 12.68 55.85 22.76
N SER A 261 13.17 57.00 22.30
CA SER A 261 14.61 57.24 22.19
C SER A 261 15.23 57.18 23.58
N GLU A 262 16.09 56.18 23.81
CA GLU A 262 16.74 55.99 25.10
C GLU A 262 17.62 57.20 25.43
N ASP A 263 17.38 57.81 26.60
CA ASP A 263 18.19 58.89 27.15
C ASP A 263 19.69 58.52 27.19
N GLU A 264 20.57 59.51 27.03
CA GLU A 264 22.03 59.32 27.01
C GLU A 264 22.52 58.55 28.25
N GLU A 265 21.92 58.81 29.42
CA GLU A 265 22.22 58.11 30.68
C GLU A 265 21.86 56.60 30.62
N MET A 266 20.74 56.23 29.99
CA MET A 266 20.34 54.83 29.83
C MET A 266 21.32 54.05 28.93
N GLN A 267 21.81 54.71 27.88
CA GLN A 267 22.80 54.14 26.98
C GLN A 267 24.14 53.93 27.68
N GLU A 268 24.59 54.90 28.48
CA GLU A 268 25.81 54.80 29.29
C GLU A 268 25.71 53.65 30.31
N ILE A 269 24.56 53.50 30.99
CA ILE A 269 24.32 52.40 31.93
C ILE A 269 24.40 51.04 31.20
N ARG A 270 23.84 50.91 29.99
CA ARG A 270 23.96 49.67 29.19
C ARG A 270 25.39 49.37 28.81
N GLN A 271 26.13 50.37 28.32
CA GLN A 271 27.52 50.19 27.91
C GLN A 271 28.39 49.78 29.10
N LEU A 272 28.26 50.47 30.24
CA LEU A 272 28.95 50.14 31.47
C LEU A 272 28.56 48.74 31.97
N ALA A 273 27.27 48.40 31.95
CA ALA A 273 26.79 47.07 32.32
C ALA A 273 27.36 45.96 31.43
N SER A 274 27.51 46.21 30.12
CA SER A 274 28.16 45.27 29.19
C SER A 274 29.62 45.05 29.56
N GLN A 275 30.38 46.14 29.77
CA GLN A 275 31.78 46.08 30.18
C GLN A 275 31.97 45.32 31.51
N ILE A 276 31.08 45.55 32.49
CA ILE A 276 31.10 44.82 33.77
C ILE A 276 30.83 43.33 33.56
N ARG A 277 29.84 42.96 32.74
CA ARG A 277 29.51 41.56 32.44
C ARG A 277 30.67 40.85 31.75
N GLU A 278 31.31 41.50 30.78
CA GLU A 278 32.48 40.96 30.10
C GLU A 278 33.68 40.77 31.03
N LYS A 279 34.00 41.78 31.84
CA LYS A 279 35.08 41.66 32.85
C LYS A 279 34.79 40.57 33.88
N ARG A 280 33.54 40.41 34.33
CA ARG A 280 33.12 39.31 35.20
C ARG A 280 33.31 37.95 34.53
N LYS A 281 32.89 37.79 33.26
CA LYS A 281 33.09 36.56 32.48
C LYS A 281 34.59 36.22 32.35
N LEU A 282 35.43 37.20 32.03
CA LEU A 282 36.88 37.00 31.95
C LEU A 282 37.49 36.56 33.29
N LYS A 283 37.06 37.15 34.42
CA LYS A 283 37.49 36.71 35.76
C LYS A 283 37.08 35.27 36.06
N ILE A 284 35.87 34.86 35.67
CA ILE A 284 35.40 33.47 35.83
C ILE A 284 36.25 32.52 34.98
N LEU A 285 36.53 32.87 33.72
CA LEU A 285 37.38 32.07 32.84
C LEU A 285 38.80 31.92 33.39
N GLN A 286 39.41 33.02 33.84
CA GLN A 286 40.72 32.99 34.51
C GLN A 286 40.70 32.15 35.80
N SER A 287 39.60 32.17 36.54
CA SER A 287 39.46 31.34 37.74
C SER A 287 39.39 29.85 37.41
N ARG A 288 38.64 29.48 36.36
CA ARG A 288 38.55 28.10 35.87
C ARG A 288 39.89 27.61 35.32
N GLU A 289 40.62 28.45 34.59
CA GLU A 289 41.97 28.12 34.09
C GLU A 289 42.95 27.85 35.24
N LYS A 290 42.84 28.62 36.33
CA LYS A 290 43.67 28.46 37.52
C LYS A 290 43.31 27.23 38.36
N ASP A 291 42.17 26.60 38.11
CA ASP A 291 41.70 25.42 38.85
C ASP A 291 42.16 24.15 38.15
N THR A 292 43.30 23.63 38.59
CA THR A 292 43.96 22.46 38.00
C THR A 292 43.97 21.30 38.98
N MET A 293 43.78 20.07 38.50
CA MET A 293 43.83 18.85 39.33
C MET A 293 45.28 18.53 39.76
N GLY A 294 45.75 19.18 40.82
CA GLY A 294 47.08 19.00 41.41
C GLY A 294 47.38 20.03 42.52
N PRO A 295 48.45 19.85 43.31
CA PRO A 295 48.84 20.80 44.34
C PRO A 295 49.24 22.15 43.71
N ARG A 296 48.61 23.24 44.14
CA ARG A 296 48.84 24.58 43.60
C ARG A 296 50.10 25.19 44.22
N MET A 297 51.04 25.61 43.37
CA MET A 297 52.28 26.23 43.83
C MET A 297 52.01 27.56 44.56
N PRO A 298 52.62 27.81 45.74
CA PRO A 298 52.44 29.07 46.46
C PRO A 298 53.08 30.23 45.68
N ARG A 299 52.46 31.42 45.74
CA ARG A 299 52.97 32.62 45.04
C ARG A 299 54.37 33.03 45.51
N THR A 300 54.78 32.64 46.72
CA THR A 300 56.12 32.90 47.27
C THR A 300 57.24 32.16 46.54
N ALA A 301 56.95 31.00 45.93
CA ALA A 301 57.93 30.23 45.17
C ALA A 301 58.07 30.75 43.72
N LYS A 302 57.03 31.41 43.20
CA LYS A 302 57.03 31.94 41.82
C LYS A 302 57.53 33.38 41.82
N LYS A 303 58.48 33.70 40.93
CA LYS A 303 58.92 35.09 40.71
C LYS A 303 57.85 35.84 39.93
N VAL A 304 57.51 37.04 40.41
CA VAL A 304 56.56 37.95 39.74
C VAL A 304 57.34 38.86 38.81
N ASP A 305 56.92 38.90 37.55
CA ASP A 305 57.50 39.82 36.57
C ASP A 305 56.98 41.24 36.80
N ARG A 306 57.90 42.21 36.84
CA ARG A 306 57.57 43.62 37.11
C ARG A 306 56.61 44.19 36.05
N ALA A 307 56.87 43.91 34.79
CA ALA A 307 56.11 44.48 33.67
C ALA A 307 54.63 44.08 33.66
N THR A 308 54.31 42.86 34.14
CA THR A 308 52.91 42.41 34.21
C THR A 308 52.16 43.07 35.37
N LEU A 309 52.83 43.22 36.52
CA LEU A 309 52.26 43.92 37.68
C LEU A 309 52.05 45.43 37.39
N GLU A 310 53.03 46.08 36.76
CA GLU A 310 52.95 47.50 36.36
C GLU A 310 51.76 47.73 35.44
N LYS A 311 51.58 46.89 34.41
CA LYS A 311 50.45 46.96 33.48
C LYS A 311 49.08 46.74 34.14
N GLU A 312 48.98 45.83 35.11
CA GLU A 312 47.71 45.58 35.82
C GLU A 312 47.34 46.74 36.78
N MET A 313 48.33 47.32 37.47
CA MET A 313 48.10 48.40 38.44
C MET A 313 47.86 49.75 37.76
N THR A 314 48.60 50.05 36.68
CA THR A 314 48.33 51.21 35.83
C THR A 314 46.96 51.13 35.17
N GLY A 315 46.53 49.93 34.74
CA GLY A 315 45.17 49.70 34.24
C GLY A 315 44.06 49.88 35.28
N LEU A 316 44.39 49.92 36.57
CA LEU A 316 43.48 50.27 37.67
C LEU A 316 43.60 51.75 38.09
N GLY A 317 44.48 52.53 37.46
CA GLY A 317 44.68 53.96 37.72
C GLY A 317 45.73 54.28 38.80
N LEU A 318 46.61 53.33 39.16
CA LEU A 318 47.73 53.59 40.08
C LEU A 318 48.98 53.99 39.29
N ASP A 319 49.60 55.09 39.69
CA ASP A 319 50.88 55.55 39.13
C ASP A 319 52.04 54.68 39.62
N MET A 320 52.87 54.22 38.69
CA MET A 320 54.01 53.31 38.91
C MET A 320 55.29 53.82 38.24
N GLU A 321 55.36 55.12 37.93
CA GLU A 321 56.50 55.75 37.23
C GLU A 321 57.77 55.90 38.09
N ASP A 322 57.66 55.87 39.43
CA ASP A 322 58.78 55.92 40.37
C ASP A 322 59.60 54.61 40.37
N LYS A 323 60.52 54.50 39.41
CA LYS A 323 61.22 53.25 39.10
C LYS A 323 62.42 52.96 39.98
N ASP A 324 63.01 53.99 40.58
CA ASP A 324 64.36 53.96 41.15
C ASP A 324 64.42 53.54 42.63
N GLU A 325 63.33 53.67 43.39
CA GLU A 325 63.26 53.28 44.81
C GLU A 325 62.67 51.88 45.03
N SER A 326 62.32 51.16 43.96
CA SER A 326 61.74 49.83 44.05
C SER A 326 62.79 48.72 44.30
N HIS A 327 62.46 47.72 45.12
CA HIS A 327 63.29 46.52 45.37
C HIS A 327 63.73 45.78 44.05
N TYR A 328 63.04 46.02 42.94
CA TYR A 328 63.40 45.50 41.62
C TYR A 328 64.63 46.17 40.98
N ALA A 329 64.86 47.47 41.23
CA ALA A 329 66.03 48.20 40.73
C ALA A 329 67.33 47.72 41.40
N GLU A 330 67.24 47.37 42.68
CA GLU A 330 68.36 46.84 43.47
C GLU A 330 68.81 45.44 43.00
N VAL A 331 67.85 44.55 42.72
CA VAL A 331 68.13 43.18 42.25
C VAL A 331 68.79 43.16 40.87
N ALA A 332 68.39 44.05 39.96
CA ALA A 332 68.97 44.18 38.62
C ALA A 332 70.43 44.63 38.63
N ARG A 333 70.84 45.44 39.63
CA ARG A 333 72.23 45.84 39.85
C ARG A 333 73.09 44.66 40.31
N ARG A 334 72.53 43.75 41.11
CA ARG A 334 73.23 42.56 41.67
C ARG A 334 73.38 41.40 40.69
N SER A 335 72.49 41.27 39.70
CA SER A 335 72.45 40.12 38.79
C SER A 335 73.41 40.19 37.59
N ARG A 336 74.19 41.27 37.44
CA ARG A 336 75.20 41.37 36.38
C ARG A 336 76.42 40.50 36.72
N SER A 337 76.57 39.37 36.04
CA SER A 337 77.75 38.51 36.17
C SER A 337 78.98 39.14 35.51
N VAL A 338 80.12 39.16 36.21
CA VAL A 338 81.43 39.44 35.60
C VAL A 338 81.79 38.27 34.68
N ALA A 339 82.02 38.54 33.40
CA ALA A 339 82.20 37.51 32.38
C ALA A 339 83.45 36.64 32.63
N LYS A 340 83.25 35.37 33.01
CA LYS A 340 84.30 34.33 33.03
C LYS A 340 84.29 33.58 31.69
N LYS A 341 85.42 33.56 30.99
CA LYS A 341 85.63 32.90 29.67
C LYS A 341 85.28 31.40 29.71
N ARG A 342 84.04 31.05 29.36
CA ARG A 342 83.69 29.84 28.57
C ARG A 342 82.23 29.88 28.15
N LYS A 343 81.96 30.47 27.00
CA LYS A 343 80.93 29.99 26.07
C LYS A 343 81.61 29.91 24.71
N ARG A 344 81.82 28.68 24.24
CA ARG A 344 82.24 28.34 22.88
C ARG A 344 81.01 27.81 22.17
N ASP A 345 80.90 28.16 20.90
CA ASP A 345 79.74 28.07 20.01
C ASP A 345 78.96 26.75 20.00
N ALA A 346 77.71 26.89 19.57
CA ALA A 346 76.78 25.82 19.29
C ALA A 346 77.09 25.13 17.95
N SER A 347 77.31 23.81 18.00
CA SER A 347 77.17 22.91 16.85
C SER A 347 76.95 21.48 17.36
N GLU A 348 75.80 20.93 16.98
CA GLU A 348 75.34 19.53 17.14
C GLU A 348 75.08 18.97 18.54
N ALA A 349 73.99 18.18 18.61
CA ALA A 349 73.67 17.35 19.76
C ALA A 349 74.69 16.21 19.88
N PRO A 350 75.17 15.88 21.09
CA PRO A 350 76.12 14.78 21.27
C PRO A 350 75.49 13.46 20.82
N THR A 351 76.23 12.69 20.01
CA THR A 351 75.86 11.33 19.57
C THR A 351 75.87 10.29 20.71
N SER A 352 76.08 10.72 21.96
CA SER A 352 75.89 9.89 23.13
C SER A 352 74.44 9.98 23.60
N ARG A 353 73.60 9.11 23.03
CA ARG A 353 72.36 8.71 23.70
C ARG A 353 72.72 8.17 25.08
N THR A 354 72.18 8.84 26.10
CA THR A 354 72.35 8.56 27.52
C THR A 354 72.22 7.07 27.84
N ARG A 355 73.15 6.61 28.67
CA ARG A 355 73.36 5.27 29.24
C ARG A 355 72.20 4.72 30.09
N SER A 356 71.00 5.32 30.03
CA SER A 356 69.84 4.95 30.85
C SER A 356 68.66 4.34 30.07
N GLN A 357 68.85 4.02 28.79
CA GLN A 357 67.98 3.09 28.05
C GLN A 357 68.77 1.86 27.62
N SER A 358 69.14 1.03 28.59
CA SER A 358 69.82 -0.25 28.36
C SER A 358 68.88 -1.41 28.63
N THR A 359 68.11 -1.87 27.63
CA THR A 359 67.54 -3.24 27.60
C THR A 359 67.23 -3.71 26.17
N SER A 360 68.27 -4.15 25.45
CA SER A 360 68.26 -5.32 24.55
C SER A 360 69.49 -5.24 23.64
N SER A 361 70.44 -6.16 23.80
CA SER A 361 71.51 -6.36 22.80
C SER A 361 70.99 -6.92 21.47
N ARG A 362 69.68 -7.25 21.41
CA ARG A 362 69.02 -7.72 20.21
C ARG A 362 68.43 -6.54 19.45
N PRO A 363 68.71 -6.40 18.14
CA PRO A 363 67.95 -5.50 17.30
C PRO A 363 66.45 -5.81 17.42
N PRO A 364 65.57 -4.80 17.36
CA PRO A 364 64.13 -5.03 17.46
C PRO A 364 63.66 -5.99 16.35
N ARG A 365 62.61 -6.77 16.63
CA ARG A 365 62.16 -7.89 15.78
C ARG A 365 61.80 -7.48 14.35
N ASP A 366 61.42 -6.22 14.15
CA ASP A 366 61.12 -5.64 12.82
C ASP A 366 62.39 -5.35 11.98
N GLN A 367 63.58 -5.39 12.59
CA GLN A 367 64.86 -5.05 11.97
C GLN A 367 65.86 -6.21 11.98
N SER A 368 65.75 -7.15 12.92
CA SER A 368 66.73 -8.24 13.12
C SER A 368 66.87 -9.20 11.92
N GLY A 369 65.89 -9.27 11.03
CA GLY A 369 65.88 -10.14 9.84
C GLY A 369 66.15 -9.41 8.52
N LEU A 370 66.54 -8.14 8.54
CA LEU A 370 66.70 -7.30 7.35
C LEU A 370 68.10 -6.72 7.28
N ARG A 371 68.72 -6.78 6.09
CA ARG A 371 70.14 -6.46 5.89
C ARG A 371 70.48 -4.97 6.05
N ASP A 372 69.70 -4.10 5.41
CA ASP A 372 69.96 -2.64 5.37
C ASP A 372 68.74 -1.81 5.79
N VAL A 373 68.98 -0.56 6.23
CA VAL A 373 67.93 0.43 6.52
C VAL A 373 67.01 0.67 5.31
N LYS A 374 67.52 0.55 4.08
CA LYS A 374 66.70 0.64 2.84
C LYS A 374 65.68 -0.49 2.76
N MET A 375 66.06 -1.73 3.14
CA MET A 375 65.13 -2.86 3.18
C MET A 375 64.09 -2.71 4.29
N VAL A 376 64.48 -2.21 5.47
CA VAL A 376 63.54 -1.89 6.57
C VAL A 376 62.49 -0.87 6.12
N LYS A 377 62.90 0.16 5.35
CA LYS A 377 61.95 1.12 4.78
C LYS A 377 61.01 0.45 3.75
N LYS A 378 61.53 -0.43 2.90
CA LYS A 378 60.73 -1.15 1.89
C LYS A 378 59.70 -2.08 2.54
N THR A 379 60.08 -2.87 3.55
CA THR A 379 59.13 -3.76 4.26
C THR A 379 58.06 -2.97 5.01
N LYS A 380 58.41 -1.83 5.63
CA LYS A 380 57.41 -0.92 6.25
C LYS A 380 56.41 -0.37 5.23
N LEU A 381 56.84 -0.06 4.01
CA LEU A 381 55.93 0.35 2.93
C LEU A 381 55.03 -0.80 2.47
N MET A 382 55.57 -2.01 2.32
CA MET A 382 54.77 -3.20 1.97
C MET A 382 53.72 -3.53 3.03
N MET A 383 54.08 -3.44 4.32
CA MET A 383 53.15 -3.59 5.45
C MET A 383 52.03 -2.55 5.42
N LYS A 384 52.35 -1.27 5.18
CA LYS A 384 51.33 -0.22 5.03
C LYS A 384 50.42 -0.47 3.83
N SER A 385 50.95 -1.02 2.74
CA SER A 385 50.17 -1.34 1.55
C SER A 385 49.24 -2.53 1.76
N SER A 386 49.68 -3.58 2.48
CA SER A 386 48.83 -4.75 2.76
C SER A 386 47.66 -4.43 3.69
N GLN A 387 47.80 -3.44 4.58
CA GLN A 387 46.73 -3.01 5.48
C GLN A 387 45.65 -2.15 4.81
N LYS A 388 45.83 -1.71 3.55
CA LYS A 388 44.88 -0.81 2.86
C LYS A 388 43.46 -1.36 2.78
N GLY A 389 43.28 -2.63 2.43
CA GLY A 389 41.94 -3.23 2.30
C GLY A 389 41.19 -3.27 3.63
N MET A 390 41.90 -3.62 4.71
CA MET A 390 41.36 -3.60 6.07
C MET A 390 40.99 -2.19 6.55
N ASN A 391 41.83 -1.20 6.22
CA ASN A 391 41.57 0.20 6.55
C ASN A 391 40.40 0.76 5.75
N GLN A 392 40.22 0.32 4.49
CA GLN A 392 39.07 0.68 3.66
C GLN A 392 37.77 0.11 4.24
N ASP A 393 37.80 -1.12 4.75
CA ASP A 393 36.69 -1.72 5.51
C ASP A 393 36.47 -1.09 6.90
N GLY A 394 37.35 -0.17 7.34
CA GLY A 394 37.26 0.51 8.64
C GLY A 394 37.53 -0.37 9.85
N ARG A 395 38.28 -1.48 9.70
CA ARG A 395 38.54 -2.40 10.82
C ARG A 395 39.54 -1.82 11.81
N LYS A 396 39.42 -2.20 13.09
CA LYS A 396 40.28 -1.69 14.18
C LYS A 396 41.72 -2.23 14.14
N GLY A 397 41.96 -3.28 13.37
CA GLY A 397 43.26 -3.94 13.19
C GLY A 397 43.08 -5.36 12.66
N GLU A 398 44.18 -6.09 12.43
CA GLU A 398 44.14 -7.42 11.81
C GLU A 398 43.38 -8.48 12.63
N SER A 399 43.26 -8.24 13.94
CA SER A 399 42.51 -9.09 14.86
C SER A 399 40.99 -8.92 14.73
N ASP A 400 40.53 -7.79 14.18
CA ASP A 400 39.13 -7.45 14.05
C ASP A 400 38.49 -8.18 12.86
N ARG A 401 38.00 -9.39 13.15
CA ARG A 401 37.33 -10.29 12.20
C ARG A 401 35.86 -10.52 12.56
N HIS A 402 35.25 -9.55 13.24
CA HIS A 402 33.86 -9.64 13.68
C HIS A 402 32.90 -9.54 12.50
N ILE A 403 32.01 -10.52 12.35
CA ILE A 403 30.98 -10.55 11.30
C ILE A 403 29.70 -9.98 11.87
N PHE A 404 29.31 -8.79 11.42
CA PHE A 404 28.06 -8.17 11.86
C PHE A 404 26.83 -8.92 11.32
N SER A 405 25.81 -9.06 12.17
CA SER A 405 24.50 -9.56 11.74
C SER A 405 23.70 -8.41 11.12
N LEU A 406 23.91 -8.16 9.82
CA LEU A 406 23.22 -7.09 9.08
C LEU A 406 21.69 -7.29 9.00
N LYS A 407 21.24 -8.54 9.12
CA LYS A 407 19.84 -8.93 9.01
C LYS A 407 19.41 -9.70 10.27
N PRO A 408 19.29 -9.02 11.43
CA PRO A 408 18.98 -9.69 12.67
C PRO A 408 17.54 -10.22 12.63
N LYS A 409 17.37 -11.50 13.01
CA LYS A 409 16.09 -12.21 12.90
C LYS A 409 14.96 -11.53 13.66
N HIS A 410 15.23 -10.96 14.83
CA HIS A 410 14.21 -10.32 15.68
C HIS A 410 13.61 -9.04 15.07
N LEU A 411 14.27 -8.43 14.07
CA LEU A 411 13.72 -7.31 13.31
C LEU A 411 12.93 -7.76 12.07
N LEU A 412 13.39 -8.83 11.42
CA LEU A 412 12.88 -9.24 10.10
C LEU A 412 11.88 -10.40 10.16
N ALA A 413 11.71 -11.05 11.31
CA ALA A 413 10.81 -12.18 11.48
C ALA A 413 9.78 -11.93 12.59
N GLY A 414 8.53 -12.35 12.32
CA GLY A 414 7.39 -12.16 13.21
C GLY A 414 6.57 -10.92 12.87
N LYS A 415 5.30 -10.91 13.32
CA LYS A 415 4.39 -9.76 13.22
C LYS A 415 3.95 -9.38 14.64
N ARG A 416 3.77 -8.08 14.89
CA ARG A 416 3.26 -7.58 16.17
C ARG A 416 1.80 -8.04 16.35
N LYS A 417 1.52 -8.70 17.48
CA LYS A 417 0.17 -9.15 17.86
C LYS A 417 -0.42 -8.21 18.91
N SER A 418 -1.73 -8.31 19.18
CA SER A 418 -2.38 -7.63 20.30
C SER A 418 -1.90 -8.27 21.62
N GLY A 419 -1.05 -7.56 22.38
CA GLY A 419 -0.46 -8.06 23.61
C GLY A 419 0.93 -7.46 23.89
N SER A 420 1.77 -8.22 24.60
CA SER A 420 3.15 -7.83 24.91
C SER A 420 4.00 -7.64 23.64
N THR A 421 4.69 -6.51 23.56
CA THR A 421 5.62 -6.18 22.47
C THR A 421 7.05 -6.63 22.81
N SER A 422 7.84 -6.97 21.78
CA SER A 422 9.24 -7.38 21.92
C SER A 422 10.23 -6.21 22.06
N ARG A 423 9.80 -5.00 21.73
CA ARG A 423 10.55 -3.76 21.89
C ARG A 423 9.68 -2.72 22.59
N ARG A 424 10.32 -1.89 23.43
CA ARG A 424 9.66 -0.85 24.21
C ARG A 424 9.14 0.28 23.33
#